data_AF-A0A4P9JCM3-F1
#
_entry.id   AF-A0A4P9JCM3-F1
#
_cell.length_a   1.000
_cell.length_b   1.000
_cell.length_c   1.000
_cell.angle_alpha   90.00
_cell.angle_beta   90.00
_cell.angle_gamma   90.00
#
_symmetry.space_group_name_H-M   'P 1'
#
loop_
_entity.id
_entity.type
_entity.pdbx_description
1 polymer ?
#
loop_
_entity_poly.entity_id
_entity_poly.type
_entity_poly.pdbx_seq_one_letter_code
_entity_poly.pdbx_strand_id
1 'polypeptide(L)'
;MPRSSIALQFRAEAYDHPDGSVDAGTVMTWIDKTAYAAAASWSGADVVASYVGNMHFSHPVPVETRVIVQARVVHTGRTSVHVQTRVVLPESKDADGRSLVSTECVMVYVAVDAGGTPVPVRRWEPSTEEDREHERMAMARQSIRREMEEALVEAPFLGEMTAETVVLRFIASTREVYPGEKVQGGVVMRWIDEAADVCASRWSGLPVVAVFAGGVRFYQPVRVGDLVELEAQLVHTSARSMHVSVRARAGDRREREPRLIAHGLSVMVSTGPDGRAVPVRQWRAATEQDRVLERRALELVGLRNKAAHEWAGRTQA
;
A
#
# COMPACT_ATOMS: atom_id res chain seq x y z
N MET A 1 -2.25 11.04 -28.95
CA MET A 1 -1.73 9.78 -28.37
C MET A 1 -2.12 9.74 -26.89
N PRO A 2 -2.51 8.58 -26.33
CA PRO A 2 -2.82 8.48 -24.90
C PRO A 2 -1.60 8.84 -24.07
N ARG A 3 -1.82 9.55 -22.96
CA ARG A 3 -0.73 9.94 -22.06
C ARG A 3 -0.25 8.71 -21.29
N SER A 4 1.01 8.33 -21.48
CA SER A 4 1.68 7.28 -20.69
C SER A 4 2.17 7.79 -19.34
N SER A 5 2.10 9.10 -19.09
CA SER A 5 2.45 9.70 -17.81
C SER A 5 1.43 10.77 -17.39
N ILE A 6 1.17 10.82 -16.09
CA ILE A 6 0.30 11.80 -15.44
C ILE A 6 0.99 12.26 -14.17
N ALA A 7 0.92 13.55 -13.87
CA ALA A 7 1.29 14.08 -12.57
C ALA A 7 0.09 14.80 -11.97
N LEU A 8 -0.25 14.47 -10.73
CA LEU A 8 -1.27 15.17 -9.95
C LEU A 8 -0.60 15.88 -8.79
N GLN A 9 -1.10 17.07 -8.47
CA GLN A 9 -0.66 17.84 -7.34
C GLN A 9 -1.70 17.78 -6.24
N PHE A 10 -1.25 17.51 -5.03
CA PHE A 10 -2.05 17.47 -3.82
C PHE A 10 -1.50 18.49 -2.82
N ARG A 11 -2.36 18.87 -1.87
CA ARG A 11 -1.97 19.63 -0.70
C ARG A 11 -2.38 18.82 0.53
N ALA A 12 -1.44 18.66 1.44
CA ALA A 12 -1.71 18.11 2.76
C ALA A 12 -2.35 19.21 3.62
N GLU A 13 -3.60 19.08 4.04
CA GLU A 13 -4.23 20.08 4.91
C GLU A 13 -3.96 19.72 6.37
N ALA A 14 -3.53 20.69 7.18
CA ALA A 14 -3.17 20.45 8.58
C ALA A 14 -4.34 19.94 9.44
N TYR A 15 -5.58 20.29 9.08
CA TYR A 15 -6.77 19.84 9.80
C TYR A 15 -6.95 18.31 9.76
N ASP A 16 -6.52 17.66 8.69
CA ASP A 16 -6.65 16.21 8.51
C ASP A 16 -5.56 15.45 9.29
N HIS A 17 -4.50 16.14 9.75
CA HIS A 17 -3.30 15.54 10.30
C HIS A 17 -2.74 16.37 11.48
N PRO A 18 -3.34 16.27 12.68
CA PRO A 18 -3.03 17.15 13.81
C PRO A 18 -1.59 17.05 14.32
N ASP A 19 -0.89 15.95 14.03
CA ASP A 19 0.50 15.69 14.44
C ASP A 19 1.54 16.33 13.49
N GLY A 20 1.10 17.06 12.45
CA GLY A 20 1.96 17.82 11.56
C GLY A 20 2.55 17.03 10.38
N SER A 21 2.26 15.73 10.28
CA SER A 21 2.62 14.88 9.15
C SER A 21 1.44 14.09 8.62
N VAL A 22 1.37 13.92 7.31
CA VAL A 22 0.36 13.14 6.61
C VAL A 22 0.51 11.66 6.93
N ASP A 23 -0.59 10.99 7.27
CA ASP A 23 -0.64 9.54 7.42
C ASP A 23 -0.39 8.79 6.11
N ALA A 24 0.19 7.59 6.22
CA ALA A 24 0.53 6.77 5.07
C ALA A 24 -0.71 6.42 4.24
N GLY A 25 -1.86 6.17 4.87
CA GLY A 25 -3.15 5.95 4.22
C GLY A 25 -3.54 7.06 3.25
N THR A 26 -3.36 8.32 3.63
CA THR A 26 -3.61 9.47 2.75
C THR A 26 -2.63 9.51 1.57
N VAL A 27 -1.34 9.29 1.80
CA VAL A 27 -0.34 9.19 0.72
C VAL A 27 -0.69 8.07 -0.27
N MET A 28 -1.08 6.89 0.23
CA MET A 28 -1.52 5.76 -0.60
C MET A 28 -2.76 6.07 -1.44
N THR A 29 -3.66 6.91 -0.92
CA THR A 29 -4.84 7.38 -1.67
C THR A 29 -4.43 8.29 -2.84
N TRP A 30 -3.48 9.20 -2.64
CA TRP A 30 -2.96 10.05 -3.72
C TRP A 30 -2.21 9.25 -4.80
N ILE A 31 -1.45 8.24 -4.37
CA ILE A 31 -0.79 7.27 -5.26
C ILE A 31 -1.83 6.57 -6.14
N ASP A 32 -2.88 5.99 -5.54
CA ASP A 32 -3.93 5.28 -6.28
C ASP A 32 -4.67 6.20 -7.27
N LYS A 33 -5.06 7.41 -6.86
CA LYS A 33 -5.74 8.37 -7.76
C LYS A 33 -4.91 8.70 -8.99
N THR A 34 -3.62 8.96 -8.79
CA THR A 34 -2.70 9.33 -9.87
C THR A 34 -2.43 8.15 -10.79
N ALA A 35 -2.22 6.97 -10.22
CA ALA A 35 -1.94 5.76 -10.97
C ALA A 35 -3.17 5.26 -11.74
N TYR A 36 -4.36 5.33 -11.13
CA TYR A 36 -5.64 5.09 -11.79
C TYR A 36 -5.79 6.00 -13.01
N ALA A 37 -5.56 7.31 -12.85
CA ALA A 37 -5.69 8.25 -13.96
C ALA A 37 -4.77 7.87 -15.14
N ALA A 38 -3.52 7.46 -14.85
CA ALA A 38 -2.58 7.03 -15.88
C ALA A 38 -3.02 5.73 -16.55
N ALA A 39 -3.45 4.74 -15.77
CA ALA A 39 -3.91 3.44 -16.28
C ALA A 39 -5.21 3.55 -17.09
N ALA A 40 -6.19 4.32 -16.62
CA ALA A 40 -7.45 4.57 -17.33
C ALA A 40 -7.19 5.35 -18.64
N SER A 41 -6.35 6.39 -18.59
CA SER A 41 -5.94 7.15 -19.78
C SER A 41 -5.26 6.28 -20.83
N TRP A 42 -4.40 5.35 -20.40
CA TRP A 42 -3.69 4.46 -21.32
C TRP A 42 -4.59 3.36 -21.90
N SER A 43 -5.43 2.74 -21.07
CA SER A 43 -6.30 1.64 -21.47
C SER A 43 -7.49 2.10 -22.31
N GLY A 44 -7.95 3.35 -22.12
CA GLY A 44 -9.20 3.83 -22.71
C GLY A 44 -10.45 3.19 -22.11
N ALA A 45 -10.33 2.58 -20.93
CA ALA A 45 -11.40 1.90 -20.21
C ALA A 45 -11.32 2.21 -18.71
N ASP A 46 -12.38 1.85 -17.98
CA ASP A 46 -12.31 1.81 -16.52
C ASP A 46 -11.31 0.74 -16.09
N VAL A 47 -10.61 1.01 -14.99
CA VAL A 47 -9.61 0.08 -14.46
C VAL A 47 -9.83 -0.15 -12.97
N VAL A 48 -9.50 -1.33 -12.48
CA VAL A 48 -9.55 -1.66 -11.05
C VAL A 48 -8.17 -2.03 -10.55
N ALA A 49 -7.81 -1.55 -9.36
CA ALA A 49 -6.55 -1.93 -8.73
C ALA A 49 -6.58 -3.44 -8.43
N SER A 50 -5.52 -4.14 -8.83
CA SER A 50 -5.34 -5.58 -8.53
C SER A 50 -4.20 -5.81 -7.54
N TYR A 51 -3.17 -4.97 -7.59
CA TYR A 51 -2.00 -5.10 -6.72
C TYR A 51 -1.35 -3.74 -6.46
N VAL A 52 -0.80 -3.62 -5.26
CA VAL A 52 -0.03 -2.48 -4.77
C VAL A 52 1.36 -2.94 -4.36
N GLY A 53 2.37 -2.33 -4.95
CA GLY A 53 3.76 -2.56 -4.61
C GLY A 53 4.13 -2.09 -3.21
N ASN A 54 5.24 -2.63 -2.72
CA ASN A 54 5.84 -2.21 -1.46
C ASN A 54 6.16 -0.72 -1.46
N MET A 55 5.71 -0.01 -0.43
CA MET A 55 5.97 1.40 -0.20
C MET A 55 6.83 1.56 1.05
N HIS A 56 7.89 2.35 0.93
CA HIS A 56 8.68 2.79 2.08
C HIS A 56 8.41 4.27 2.29
N PHE A 57 8.04 4.65 3.50
CA PHE A 57 7.82 6.05 3.88
C PHE A 57 9.09 6.56 4.56
N SER A 58 10.13 6.74 3.75
CA SER A 58 11.47 7.09 4.24
C SER A 58 11.55 8.53 4.79
N HIS A 59 10.64 9.39 4.33
CA HIS A 59 10.56 10.78 4.72
C HIS A 59 9.10 11.14 5.01
N PRO A 60 8.77 11.57 6.24
CA PRO A 60 7.44 12.08 6.56
C PRO A 60 7.05 13.20 5.60
N VAL A 61 5.79 13.20 5.17
CA VAL A 61 5.23 14.27 4.35
C VAL A 61 4.65 15.33 5.29
N PRO A 62 5.22 16.54 5.37
CA PRO A 62 4.70 17.56 6.26
C PRO A 62 3.33 18.08 5.78
N VAL A 63 2.48 18.47 6.73
CA VAL A 63 1.25 19.20 6.40
C VAL A 63 1.56 20.56 5.77
N GLU A 64 0.56 21.14 5.10
CA GLU A 64 0.64 22.40 4.37
C GLU A 64 1.72 22.44 3.28
N THR A 65 2.26 21.29 2.92
CA THR A 65 3.25 21.15 1.85
C THR A 65 2.58 20.68 0.57
N ARG A 66 3.13 21.12 -0.55
CA ARG A 66 2.72 20.66 -1.87
C ARG A 66 3.31 19.27 -2.11
N VAL A 67 2.49 18.35 -2.58
CA VAL A 67 2.92 16.99 -2.93
C VAL A 67 2.63 16.76 -4.40
N ILE A 68 3.61 16.25 -5.15
CA ILE A 68 3.42 15.88 -6.55
C ILE A 68 3.53 14.37 -6.63
N VAL A 69 2.46 13.71 -7.04
CA VAL A 69 2.51 12.29 -7.38
C VAL A 69 2.65 12.19 -8.90
N GLN A 70 3.73 11.56 -9.34
CA GLN A 70 4.00 11.27 -10.73
C GLN A 70 3.70 9.80 -10.98
N ALA A 71 2.92 9.50 -12.02
CA ALA A 71 2.58 8.15 -12.44
C ALA A 71 2.99 7.95 -13.90
N ARG A 72 3.63 6.82 -14.22
CA ARG A 72 3.94 6.43 -15.60
C ARG A 72 3.63 4.97 -15.86
N VAL A 73 3.08 4.67 -17.03
CA VAL A 73 2.94 3.30 -17.52
C VAL A 73 4.34 2.77 -17.83
N VAL A 74 4.67 1.62 -17.25
CA VAL A 74 5.98 0.96 -17.40
C VAL A 74 5.89 -0.41 -18.03
N HIS A 75 4.69 -0.99 -18.09
CA HIS A 75 4.43 -2.26 -18.77
C HIS A 75 2.93 -2.47 -18.96
N THR A 76 2.54 -3.24 -19.97
CA THR A 76 1.16 -3.72 -20.15
C THR A 76 1.13 -5.20 -20.44
N GLY A 77 0.29 -5.94 -19.71
CA GLY A 77 -0.06 -7.31 -20.04
C GLY A 77 -1.22 -7.38 -21.05
N ARG A 78 -1.93 -8.50 -21.08
CA ARG A 78 -3.11 -8.67 -21.94
C ARG A 78 -4.25 -7.71 -21.56
N THR A 79 -4.55 -7.63 -20.26
CA THR A 79 -5.63 -6.80 -19.70
C THR A 79 -5.13 -5.89 -18.58
N SER A 80 -3.83 -5.93 -18.26
CA SER A 80 -3.24 -5.22 -17.13
C SER A 80 -2.38 -4.05 -17.57
N VAL A 81 -2.38 -2.98 -16.76
CA VAL A 81 -1.50 -1.82 -16.90
C VAL A 81 -0.67 -1.71 -15.62
N HIS A 82 0.65 -1.77 -15.76
CA HIS A 82 1.57 -1.59 -14.64
C HIS A 82 2.04 -0.13 -14.65
N VAL A 83 1.87 0.52 -13.51
CA VAL A 83 2.13 1.95 -13.34
C VAL A 83 3.13 2.15 -12.22
N GLN A 84 4.27 2.73 -12.54
CA GLN A 84 5.22 3.20 -11.53
C GLN A 84 4.77 4.56 -11.03
N THR A 85 4.82 4.77 -9.72
CA THR A 85 4.49 6.05 -9.09
C THR A 85 5.62 6.55 -8.22
N ARG A 86 5.88 7.85 -8.24
CA ARG A 86 6.78 8.56 -7.32
C ARG A 86 6.05 9.68 -6.61
N VAL A 87 6.23 9.77 -5.30
CA VAL A 87 5.76 10.89 -4.48
C VAL A 87 6.90 11.86 -4.26
N VAL A 88 6.80 13.03 -4.86
CA VAL A 88 7.82 14.07 -4.86
C VAL A 88 7.38 15.22 -3.95
N LEU A 89 8.29 15.65 -3.08
CA LEU A 89 8.17 16.82 -2.23
C LEU A 89 9.05 17.94 -2.82
N PRO A 90 8.51 18.86 -3.63
CA PRO A 90 9.31 19.84 -4.37
C PRO A 90 10.03 20.85 -3.46
N GLU A 91 9.43 21.17 -2.31
CA GLU A 91 9.98 22.10 -1.32
C GLU A 91 11.05 21.45 -0.42
N SER A 92 11.13 20.12 -0.36
CA SER A 92 12.16 19.39 0.38
C SER A 92 13.28 18.94 -0.56
N LYS A 93 14.54 19.03 -0.13
CA LYS A 93 15.70 18.63 -0.95
C LYS A 93 16.40 17.39 -0.41
N ASP A 94 16.87 16.53 -1.31
CA ASP A 94 17.78 15.43 -1.00
C ASP A 94 19.22 15.93 -0.79
N ALA A 95 20.16 15.03 -0.49
CA ALA A 95 21.57 15.35 -0.27
C ALA A 95 22.25 16.02 -1.50
N ASP A 96 21.70 15.79 -2.70
CA ASP A 96 22.19 16.33 -3.96
C ASP A 96 21.46 17.64 -4.36
N GLY A 97 20.59 18.17 -3.50
CA GLY A 97 19.83 19.40 -3.76
C GLY A 97 18.63 19.23 -4.70
N ARG A 98 18.27 18.01 -5.09
CA ARG A 98 17.11 17.70 -5.95
C ARG A 98 15.85 17.59 -5.09
N SER A 99 14.68 17.73 -5.71
CA SER A 99 13.40 17.52 -5.01
C SER A 99 13.34 16.11 -4.42
N LEU A 100 12.98 16.02 -3.14
CA LEU A 100 12.98 14.78 -2.39
C LEU A 100 11.89 13.83 -2.89
N VAL A 101 12.24 12.57 -3.12
CA VAL A 101 11.27 11.49 -3.38
C VAL A 101 10.97 10.81 -2.05
N SER A 102 9.76 10.97 -1.54
CA SER A 102 9.34 10.38 -0.26
C SER A 102 9.11 8.88 -0.39
N THR A 103 8.40 8.47 -1.44
CA THR A 103 8.12 7.06 -1.72
C THR A 103 7.97 6.78 -3.21
N GLU A 104 8.22 5.52 -3.57
CA GLU A 104 8.08 5.02 -4.94
C GLU A 104 7.53 3.59 -4.90
N CYS A 105 6.58 3.28 -5.78
CA CYS A 105 5.96 1.96 -5.85
C CYS A 105 5.46 1.64 -7.26
N VAL A 106 5.06 0.38 -7.48
CA VAL A 106 4.40 -0.07 -8.71
C VAL A 106 2.98 -0.52 -8.38
N MET A 107 2.01 0.09 -9.04
CA MET A 107 0.61 -0.27 -9.00
C MET A 107 0.26 -1.11 -10.23
N VAL A 108 -0.58 -2.13 -10.06
CA VAL A 108 -1.09 -2.91 -11.20
C VAL A 108 -2.61 -2.78 -11.23
N TYR A 109 -3.09 -2.31 -12.37
CA TYR A 109 -4.51 -2.20 -12.67
C TYR A 109 -4.93 -3.22 -13.72
N VAL A 110 -6.19 -3.63 -13.67
CA VAL A 110 -6.84 -4.45 -14.70
C VAL A 110 -7.93 -3.61 -15.35
N ALA A 111 -7.88 -3.47 -16.68
CA ALA A 111 -8.94 -2.81 -17.42
C ALA A 111 -10.18 -3.69 -17.46
N VAL A 112 -11.34 -3.10 -17.26
CA VAL A 112 -12.62 -3.81 -17.16
C VAL A 112 -13.73 -3.11 -17.95
N ASP A 113 -14.72 -3.89 -18.39
CA ASP A 113 -15.98 -3.35 -18.90
C ASP A 113 -16.93 -2.89 -17.77
N ALA A 114 -18.12 -2.40 -18.14
CA ALA A 114 -19.15 -1.99 -17.19
C ALA A 114 -19.63 -3.12 -16.24
N GLY A 115 -19.51 -4.38 -16.66
CA GLY A 115 -19.81 -5.55 -15.85
C GLY A 115 -18.66 -5.93 -14.89
N GLY A 116 -17.47 -5.36 -15.07
CA GLY A 116 -16.26 -5.73 -14.34
C GLY A 116 -15.45 -6.86 -14.99
N THR A 117 -15.76 -7.24 -16.23
CA THR A 117 -15.02 -8.28 -16.96
C THR A 117 -13.73 -7.71 -17.51
N PRO A 118 -12.57 -8.39 -17.37
CA PRO A 118 -11.31 -7.91 -17.91
C PRO A 118 -11.32 -7.72 -19.43
N VAL A 119 -10.91 -6.55 -19.90
CA VAL A 119 -10.83 -6.21 -21.34
C VAL A 119 -9.38 -6.03 -21.80
N PRO A 120 -9.06 -6.35 -23.07
CA PRO A 120 -7.71 -6.14 -23.60
C PRO A 120 -7.28 -4.67 -23.55
N VAL A 121 -6.00 -4.43 -23.24
CA VAL A 121 -5.41 -3.09 -23.24
C VAL A 121 -4.45 -2.90 -24.40
N ARG A 122 -4.27 -1.63 -24.82
CA ARG A 122 -3.24 -1.27 -25.79
C ARG A 122 -1.86 -1.64 -25.24
N ARG A 123 -1.06 -2.33 -26.05
CA ARG A 123 0.34 -2.63 -25.71
C ARG A 123 1.15 -1.33 -25.57
N TRP A 124 1.83 -1.19 -24.45
CA TRP A 124 2.86 -0.19 -24.22
C TRP A 124 4.20 -0.74 -24.69
N GLU A 125 4.96 0.09 -25.40
CA GLU A 125 6.30 -0.23 -25.87
C GLU A 125 7.25 0.89 -25.43
N PRO A 126 8.42 0.55 -24.85
CA PRO A 126 9.37 1.55 -24.39
C PRO A 126 9.95 2.32 -25.58
N SER A 127 9.90 3.66 -25.50
CA SER A 127 10.38 4.55 -26.56
C SER A 127 11.81 5.04 -26.33
N THR A 128 12.23 5.13 -25.07
CA THR A 128 13.56 5.60 -24.65
C THR A 128 14.33 4.52 -23.88
N GLU A 129 15.63 4.72 -23.67
CA GLU A 129 16.42 3.83 -22.80
C GLU A 129 15.91 3.87 -21.36
N GLU A 130 15.51 5.05 -20.88
CA GLU A 130 14.87 5.22 -19.58
C GLU A 130 13.56 4.42 -19.49
N ASP A 131 12.76 4.35 -20.56
CA ASP A 131 11.55 3.52 -20.59
C ASP A 131 11.90 2.03 -20.46
N ARG A 132 12.92 1.56 -21.19
CA ARG A 132 13.37 0.16 -21.11
C ARG A 132 13.88 -0.19 -19.72
N GLU A 133 14.58 0.74 -19.09
CA GLU A 133 15.08 0.57 -17.74
C GLU A 133 13.93 0.46 -16.74
N HIS A 134 12.95 1.36 -16.81
CA HIS A 134 11.77 1.30 -15.97
C HIS A 134 10.95 0.02 -16.17
N GLU A 135 10.79 -0.44 -17.41
CA GLU A 135 10.14 -1.72 -17.70
C GLU A 135 10.91 -2.89 -17.08
N ARG A 136 12.23 -2.94 -17.27
CA ARG A 136 13.11 -3.96 -16.70
C ARG A 136 13.01 -3.99 -15.17
N MET A 137 13.03 -2.82 -14.54
CA MET A 137 12.87 -2.69 -13.07
C MET A 137 11.49 -3.17 -12.60
N ALA A 138 10.42 -2.83 -13.32
CA ALA A 138 9.07 -3.26 -12.98
C ALA A 138 8.89 -4.78 -13.14
N MET A 139 9.48 -5.36 -14.20
CA MET A 139 9.40 -6.79 -14.49
C MET A 139 10.28 -7.64 -13.58
N ALA A 140 11.47 -7.15 -13.20
CA ALA A 140 12.34 -7.84 -12.24
C ALA A 140 11.64 -8.08 -10.89
N ARG A 141 10.73 -7.19 -10.49
CA ARG A 141 9.96 -7.31 -9.24
C ARG A 141 8.74 -8.22 -9.35
N GLN A 142 8.40 -8.70 -10.55
CA GLN A 142 7.20 -9.51 -10.75
C GLN A 142 7.28 -10.88 -10.07
N SER A 143 8.47 -11.51 -10.02
CA SER A 143 8.68 -12.75 -9.27
C SER A 143 8.52 -12.53 -7.77
N ILE A 144 9.23 -11.54 -7.22
CA ILE A 144 9.16 -11.20 -5.79
C ILE A 144 7.72 -10.83 -5.39
N ARG A 145 7.01 -10.10 -6.24
CA ARG A 145 5.58 -9.81 -6.06
C ARG A 145 4.76 -11.09 -5.90
N ARG A 146 4.93 -12.07 -6.80
CA ARG A 146 4.18 -13.34 -6.73
C ARG A 146 4.51 -14.11 -5.46
N GLU A 147 5.78 -14.19 -5.08
CA GLU A 147 6.20 -14.83 -3.84
C GLU A 147 5.58 -14.16 -2.60
N MET A 148 5.54 -12.82 -2.57
CA MET A 148 4.89 -12.07 -1.48
C MET A 148 3.37 -12.30 -1.46
N GLU A 149 2.71 -12.35 -2.62
CA GLU A 149 1.28 -12.63 -2.74
C GLU A 149 0.93 -14.02 -2.20
N GLU A 150 1.71 -15.05 -2.55
CA GLU A 150 1.52 -16.42 -2.07
C GLU A 150 1.70 -16.52 -0.55
N ALA A 151 2.75 -15.90 -0.01
CA ALA A 151 3.03 -15.88 1.43
C ALA A 151 1.92 -15.18 2.24
N LEU A 152 1.19 -14.22 1.66
CA LEU A 152 0.09 -13.51 2.31
C LEU A 152 -1.22 -14.31 2.35
N VAL A 153 -1.55 -15.13 1.34
CA VAL A 153 -2.85 -15.82 1.24
C VAL A 153 -3.01 -16.94 2.28
N GLU A 154 -1.93 -17.64 2.61
CA GLU A 154 -2.00 -18.90 3.38
C GLU A 154 -2.05 -18.75 4.90
N ALA A 155 -2.29 -17.55 5.44
CA ALA A 155 -2.30 -17.34 6.89
C ALA A 155 -3.65 -17.67 7.55
N PRO A 156 -3.80 -18.80 8.29
CA PRO A 156 -4.95 -18.97 9.13
C PRO A 156 -4.83 -17.97 10.29
N PHE A 157 -5.94 -17.36 10.67
CA PHE A 157 -6.10 -16.54 11.87
C PHE A 157 -6.87 -17.34 12.93
N LEU A 158 -6.54 -18.62 13.08
CA LEU A 158 -7.27 -19.55 13.93
C LEU A 158 -6.35 -20.02 15.07
N GLY A 159 -6.78 -19.82 16.31
CA GLY A 159 -6.08 -20.27 17.50
C GLY A 159 -6.05 -19.24 18.62
N GLU A 160 -5.58 -19.67 19.78
CA GLU A 160 -5.28 -18.78 20.90
C GLU A 160 -4.05 -17.93 20.53
N MET A 161 -4.19 -16.61 20.61
CA MET A 161 -3.12 -15.65 20.28
C MET A 161 -2.87 -14.78 21.49
N THR A 162 -1.60 -14.43 21.69
CA THR A 162 -1.19 -13.55 22.80
C THR A 162 -0.84 -12.14 22.35
N ALA A 163 -0.79 -11.91 21.03
CA ALA A 163 -0.50 -10.61 20.45
C ALA A 163 -1.70 -9.65 20.53
N GLU A 164 -1.41 -8.34 20.52
CA GLU A 164 -2.44 -7.32 20.39
C GLU A 164 -3.19 -7.51 19.07
N THR A 165 -4.52 -7.52 19.16
CA THR A 165 -5.44 -7.69 18.03
C THR A 165 -6.50 -6.61 18.08
N VAL A 166 -6.76 -5.97 16.95
CA VAL A 166 -7.79 -4.96 16.77
C VAL A 166 -8.71 -5.39 15.64
N VAL A 167 -10.02 -5.26 15.87
CA VAL A 167 -11.03 -5.49 14.83
C VAL A 167 -11.83 -4.22 14.63
N LEU A 168 -11.71 -3.62 13.45
CA LEU A 168 -12.55 -2.51 13.02
C LEU A 168 -13.69 -3.04 12.15
N ARG A 169 -14.92 -2.64 12.43
CA ARG A 169 -16.10 -2.94 11.61
C ARG A 169 -16.89 -1.69 11.32
N PHE A 170 -17.15 -1.44 10.05
CA PHE A 170 -17.91 -0.27 9.61
C PHE A 170 -18.57 -0.53 8.27
N ILE A 171 -19.54 0.31 7.91
CA ILE A 171 -20.12 0.29 6.57
C ILE A 171 -19.24 1.11 5.63
N ALA A 172 -18.91 0.57 4.46
CA ALA A 172 -18.20 1.27 3.41
C ALA A 172 -19.00 2.50 2.94
N SER A 173 -18.73 3.65 3.54
CA SER A 173 -19.38 4.93 3.25
C SER A 173 -18.36 5.93 2.72
N THR A 174 -18.12 5.91 1.41
CA THR A 174 -17.17 6.82 0.75
C THR A 174 -17.73 7.32 -0.59
N ARG A 175 -17.24 8.49 -1.02
CA ARG A 175 -17.49 9.03 -2.36
C ARG A 175 -16.38 8.67 -3.36
N GLU A 176 -15.28 8.10 -2.87
CA GLU A 176 -14.12 7.71 -3.67
C GLU A 176 -14.35 6.31 -4.26
N VAL A 177 -15.13 6.27 -5.33
CA VAL A 177 -15.53 5.04 -6.03
C VAL A 177 -15.11 5.07 -7.50
N TYR A 178 -14.83 3.90 -8.06
CA TYR A 178 -14.86 3.68 -9.50
C TYR A 178 -16.31 3.69 -10.02
N PRO A 179 -16.54 3.83 -11.33
CA PRO A 179 -17.86 3.60 -11.93
C PRO A 179 -18.45 2.25 -11.50
N GLY A 180 -19.76 2.23 -11.21
CA GLY A 180 -20.44 1.06 -10.66
C GLY A 180 -20.31 0.86 -9.15
N GLU A 181 -20.06 1.94 -8.39
CA GLU A 181 -20.06 2.02 -6.92
C GLU A 181 -19.02 1.13 -6.22
N LYS A 182 -17.96 0.73 -6.94
CA LYS A 182 -16.83 -0.02 -6.37
C LYS A 182 -15.89 0.95 -5.68
N VAL A 183 -15.54 0.70 -4.43
CA VAL A 183 -14.60 1.53 -3.66
C VAL A 183 -13.21 1.50 -4.31
N GLN A 184 -12.55 2.66 -4.38
CA GLN A 184 -11.20 2.78 -4.92
C GLN A 184 -10.17 2.08 -4.03
N GLY A 185 -9.12 1.50 -4.64
CA GLY A 185 -8.07 0.77 -3.92
C GLY A 185 -7.38 1.64 -2.85
N GLY A 186 -7.20 2.93 -3.13
CA GLY A 186 -6.67 3.93 -2.20
C GLY A 186 -7.40 3.97 -0.86
N VAL A 187 -8.72 3.90 -0.90
CA VAL A 187 -9.57 3.93 0.30
C VAL A 187 -9.36 2.67 1.13
N VAL A 188 -9.32 1.50 0.49
CA VAL A 188 -9.09 0.23 1.18
C VAL A 188 -7.69 0.19 1.82
N MET A 189 -6.68 0.75 1.15
CA MET A 189 -5.33 0.89 1.72
C MET A 189 -5.31 1.81 2.93
N ARG A 190 -6.03 2.95 2.89
CA ARG A 190 -6.17 3.85 4.04
C ARG A 190 -6.81 3.15 5.24
N TRP A 191 -7.86 2.37 4.99
CA TRP A 191 -8.49 1.57 6.05
C TRP A 191 -7.54 0.54 6.66
N ILE A 192 -6.77 -0.16 5.82
CA ILE A 192 -5.75 -1.11 6.30
C ILE A 192 -4.70 -0.39 7.17
N ASP A 193 -4.23 0.78 6.74
CA ASP A 193 -3.28 1.60 7.49
C ASP A 193 -3.85 2.04 8.84
N GLU A 194 -5.09 2.52 8.87
CA GLU A 194 -5.78 2.94 10.09
C GLU A 194 -5.94 1.77 11.09
N ALA A 195 -6.28 0.58 10.61
CA ALA A 195 -6.34 -0.60 11.46
C ALA A 195 -4.96 -0.97 12.03
N ALA A 196 -3.90 -0.83 11.22
CA ALA A 196 -2.53 -1.08 11.66
C ALA A 196 -2.04 -0.04 12.69
N ASP A 197 -2.38 1.22 12.48
CA ASP A 197 -2.13 2.32 13.42
C ASP A 197 -2.76 2.03 14.78
N VAL A 198 -4.07 1.77 14.82
CA VAL A 198 -4.77 1.51 16.08
C VAL A 198 -4.16 0.32 16.81
N CYS A 199 -3.79 -0.75 16.10
CA CYS A 199 -3.14 -1.92 16.68
C CYS A 199 -1.77 -1.58 17.29
N ALA A 200 -0.92 -0.85 16.57
CA ALA A 200 0.42 -0.48 17.03
C ALA A 200 0.38 0.57 18.16
N SER A 201 -0.53 1.54 18.07
CA SER A 201 -0.79 2.54 19.11
C SER A 201 -1.24 1.88 20.41
N ARG A 202 -2.13 0.88 20.35
CA ARG A 202 -2.57 0.12 21.54
C ARG A 202 -1.45 -0.71 22.16
N TRP A 203 -0.59 -1.32 21.35
CA TRP A 203 0.54 -2.10 21.85
C TRP A 203 1.61 -1.22 22.53
N SER A 204 1.94 -0.09 21.90
CA SER A 204 3.02 0.79 22.34
C SER A 204 2.61 1.81 23.40
N GLY A 205 1.35 2.23 23.41
CA GLY A 205 0.85 3.33 24.25
C GLY A 205 1.35 4.71 23.82
N LEU A 206 1.88 4.83 22.60
CA LEU A 206 2.49 6.04 22.05
C LEU A 206 1.93 6.34 20.66
N PRO A 207 2.06 7.59 20.17
CA PRO A 207 1.85 7.88 18.76
C PRO A 207 2.74 7.00 17.89
N VAL A 208 2.21 6.55 16.75
CA VAL A 208 2.92 5.70 15.80
C VAL A 208 2.85 6.30 14.40
N VAL A 209 3.82 5.94 13.57
CA VAL A 209 3.81 6.27 12.15
C VAL A 209 4.18 5.04 11.34
N ALA A 210 3.55 4.88 10.17
CA ALA A 210 3.92 3.84 9.23
C ALA A 210 5.23 4.21 8.52
N VAL A 211 6.22 3.31 8.56
CA VAL A 211 7.46 3.40 7.78
C VAL A 211 7.44 2.50 6.55
N PHE A 212 6.48 1.58 6.50
CA PHE A 212 6.25 0.67 5.40
C PHE A 212 4.79 0.27 5.33
N ALA A 213 4.24 0.22 4.12
CA ALA A 213 3.00 -0.46 3.80
C ALA A 213 3.20 -1.21 2.48
N GLY A 214 2.73 -2.44 2.37
CA GLY A 214 2.97 -3.20 1.15
C GLY A 214 2.30 -4.56 1.11
N GLY A 215 2.43 -5.19 -0.06
CA GLY A 215 1.87 -6.51 -0.33
C GLY A 215 0.35 -6.52 -0.47
N VAL A 216 -0.29 -5.38 -0.74
CA VAL A 216 -1.76 -5.35 -0.83
C VAL A 216 -2.21 -5.91 -2.17
N ARG A 217 -2.86 -7.07 -2.12
CA ARG A 217 -3.57 -7.68 -3.24
C ARG A 217 -5.07 -7.50 -3.06
N PHE A 218 -5.74 -7.01 -4.10
CA PHE A 218 -7.19 -6.91 -4.12
C PHE A 218 -7.78 -8.16 -4.78
N TYR A 219 -8.36 -9.04 -3.97
CA TYR A 219 -8.96 -10.29 -4.46
C TYR A 219 -10.34 -10.04 -5.05
N GLN A 220 -11.10 -9.14 -4.43
CA GLN A 220 -12.48 -8.87 -4.81
C GLN A 220 -12.85 -7.42 -4.51
N PRO A 221 -13.80 -6.83 -5.29
CA PRO A 221 -14.19 -5.44 -5.10
C PRO A 221 -15.06 -5.27 -3.85
N VAL A 222 -14.91 -4.11 -3.21
CA VAL A 222 -15.80 -3.61 -2.15
C VAL A 222 -16.79 -2.64 -2.78
N ARG A 223 -18.05 -2.68 -2.37
CA ARG A 223 -19.08 -1.72 -2.80
C ARG A 223 -19.44 -0.78 -1.68
N VAL A 224 -19.92 0.41 -2.03
CA VAL A 224 -20.54 1.31 -1.05
C VAL A 224 -21.72 0.59 -0.40
N GLY A 225 -21.79 0.63 0.93
CA GLY A 225 -22.81 -0.07 1.72
C GLY A 225 -22.42 -1.48 2.17
N ASP A 226 -21.32 -2.06 1.68
CA ASP A 226 -20.77 -3.32 2.20
C ASP A 226 -20.37 -3.14 3.68
N LEU A 227 -20.54 -4.19 4.49
CA LEU A 227 -19.87 -4.28 5.78
C LEU A 227 -18.40 -4.57 5.52
N VAL A 228 -17.52 -3.74 6.06
CA VAL A 228 -16.06 -3.93 6.05
C VAL A 228 -15.63 -4.40 7.43
N GLU A 229 -14.75 -5.39 7.47
CA GLU A 229 -14.10 -5.92 8.66
C GLU A 229 -12.59 -5.95 8.44
N LEU A 230 -11.85 -5.27 9.31
CA LEU A 230 -10.39 -5.22 9.30
C LEU A 230 -9.87 -5.83 10.59
N GLU A 231 -9.12 -6.91 10.48
CA GLU A 231 -8.47 -7.55 11.61
C GLU A 231 -6.98 -7.25 11.54
N ALA A 232 -6.51 -6.34 12.39
CA ALA A 232 -5.12 -5.99 12.53
C ALA A 232 -4.49 -6.73 13.71
N GLN A 233 -3.31 -7.29 13.51
CA GLN A 233 -2.62 -8.12 14.50
C GLN A 233 -1.13 -7.83 14.52
N LEU A 234 -0.60 -7.62 15.72
CA LEU A 234 0.84 -7.56 15.92
C LEU A 234 1.44 -8.95 15.66
N VAL A 235 2.36 -9.04 14.70
CA VAL A 235 2.95 -10.32 14.29
C VAL A 235 4.45 -10.41 14.57
N HIS A 236 5.12 -9.28 14.80
CA HIS A 236 6.53 -9.24 15.19
C HIS A 236 6.89 -7.86 15.77
N THR A 237 7.85 -7.83 16.69
CA THR A 237 8.49 -6.58 17.16
C THR A 237 10.00 -6.66 16.99
N SER A 238 10.59 -5.64 16.36
CA SER A 238 12.03 -5.41 16.43
C SER A 238 12.37 -4.51 17.62
N ALA A 239 13.63 -4.08 17.73
CA ALA A 239 14.04 -3.11 18.75
C ALA A 239 13.26 -1.78 18.69
N ARG A 240 12.80 -1.37 17.49
CA ARG A 240 12.16 -0.05 17.27
C ARG A 240 10.92 -0.09 16.37
N SER A 241 10.51 -1.25 15.88
CA SER A 241 9.36 -1.37 14.96
C SER A 241 8.39 -2.46 15.40
N MET A 242 7.14 -2.27 15.00
CA MET A 242 6.03 -3.19 15.18
C MET A 242 5.53 -3.59 13.81
N HIS A 243 5.44 -4.89 13.55
CA HIS A 243 4.96 -5.43 12.29
C HIS A 243 3.52 -5.85 12.52
N VAL A 244 2.61 -5.30 11.72
CA VAL A 244 1.18 -5.51 11.86
C VAL A 244 0.64 -6.13 10.58
N SER A 245 0.08 -7.32 10.69
CA SER A 245 -0.66 -7.96 9.61
C SER A 245 -2.11 -7.54 9.68
N VAL A 246 -2.69 -7.16 8.55
CA VAL A 246 -4.09 -6.75 8.46
C VAL A 246 -4.82 -7.62 7.46
N ARG A 247 -5.88 -8.28 7.92
CA ARG A 247 -6.82 -9.00 7.06
C ARG A 247 -8.07 -8.15 6.86
N ALA A 248 -8.36 -7.82 5.60
CA ALA A 248 -9.53 -7.06 5.22
C ALA A 248 -10.57 -7.97 4.55
N ARG A 249 -11.78 -7.97 5.10
CA ARG A 249 -12.95 -8.67 4.57
C ARG A 249 -14.07 -7.68 4.31
N ALA A 250 -14.89 -7.91 3.29
CA ALA A 250 -16.10 -7.11 3.08
C ALA A 250 -17.20 -7.91 2.38
N GLY A 251 -18.47 -7.55 2.59
CA GLY A 251 -19.60 -8.22 1.93
C GLY A 251 -20.94 -7.53 2.20
N ASP A 252 -22.05 -8.12 1.72
CA ASP A 252 -23.37 -7.59 2.08
C ASP A 252 -23.53 -7.66 3.60
N ARG A 253 -23.87 -6.53 4.21
CA ARG A 253 -24.09 -6.38 5.67
C ARG A 253 -25.12 -7.34 6.26
N ARG A 254 -25.93 -8.00 5.43
CA ARG A 254 -26.92 -9.02 5.83
C ARG A 254 -26.33 -10.43 5.87
N GLU A 255 -25.20 -10.65 5.21
CA GLU A 255 -24.48 -11.92 5.21
C GLU A 255 -23.63 -12.07 6.48
N ARG A 256 -23.44 -13.32 6.93
CA ARG A 256 -22.68 -13.62 8.16
C ARG A 256 -21.17 -13.65 7.95
N GLU A 257 -20.73 -14.02 6.76
CA GLU A 257 -19.31 -14.26 6.46
C GLU A 257 -18.85 -13.33 5.33
N PRO A 258 -18.24 -12.18 5.65
CA PRO A 258 -17.68 -11.31 4.64
C PRO A 258 -16.49 -11.99 3.96
N ARG A 259 -16.40 -11.80 2.64
CA ARG A 259 -15.39 -12.38 1.77
C ARG A 259 -14.05 -11.64 1.91
N LEU A 260 -12.94 -12.36 1.72
CA LEU A 260 -11.61 -11.77 1.77
C LEU A 260 -11.40 -10.81 0.59
N ILE A 261 -11.07 -9.55 0.89
CA ILE A 261 -10.83 -8.52 -0.12
C ILE A 261 -9.36 -8.16 -0.27
N ALA A 262 -8.60 -8.18 0.83
CA ALA A 262 -7.18 -7.86 0.83
C ALA A 262 -6.46 -8.36 2.08
N HIS A 263 -5.15 -8.56 1.95
CA HIS A 263 -4.21 -8.68 3.06
C HIS A 263 -3.19 -7.55 2.96
N GLY A 264 -2.72 -7.04 4.08
CA GLY A 264 -1.66 -6.04 4.13
C GLY A 264 -0.67 -6.34 5.24
N LEU A 265 0.57 -5.91 5.04
CA LEU A 265 1.58 -5.84 6.10
C LEU A 265 2.04 -4.39 6.24
N SER A 266 1.89 -3.85 7.43
CA SER A 266 2.39 -2.54 7.80
C SER A 266 3.53 -2.68 8.81
N VAL A 267 4.56 -1.84 8.69
CA VAL A 267 5.58 -1.69 9.72
C VAL A 267 5.44 -0.31 10.32
N MET A 268 5.14 -0.29 11.61
CA MET A 268 4.89 0.90 12.40
C MET A 268 6.07 1.16 13.32
N VAL A 269 6.36 2.43 13.61
CA VAL A 269 7.32 2.83 14.64
C VAL A 269 6.64 3.80 15.59
N SER A 270 6.91 3.66 16.89
CA SER A 270 6.47 4.67 17.86
C SER A 270 7.36 5.89 17.78
N THR A 271 6.76 7.09 17.85
CA THR A 271 7.48 8.36 17.80
C THR A 271 7.54 9.00 19.18
N GLY A 272 8.71 9.53 19.54
CA GLY A 272 8.90 10.36 20.71
C GLY A 272 8.44 11.81 20.46
N PRO A 273 8.50 12.68 21.49
CA PRO A 273 8.13 14.10 21.36
C PRO A 273 8.95 14.89 20.33
N ASP A 274 10.13 14.38 19.95
CA ASP A 274 11.01 14.94 18.93
C ASP A 274 10.74 14.39 17.51
N GLY A 275 9.69 13.58 17.35
CA GLY A 275 9.32 12.90 16.10
C GLY A 275 10.23 11.73 15.74
N ARG A 276 11.18 11.33 16.59
CA ARG A 276 12.10 10.23 16.31
C ARG A 276 11.58 8.89 16.80
N ALA A 277 11.97 7.82 16.10
CA ALA A 277 11.60 6.46 16.48
C ALA A 277 12.19 6.07 17.85
N VAL A 278 11.33 5.64 18.76
CA VAL A 278 11.72 5.18 20.11
C VAL A 278 11.70 3.66 20.23
N PRO A 279 12.42 3.07 21.22
CA PRO A 279 12.31 1.63 21.49
C PRO A 279 10.87 1.21 21.78
N VAL A 280 10.46 0.07 21.22
CA VAL A 280 9.09 -0.44 21.38
C VAL A 280 9.03 -1.57 22.41
N ARG A 281 7.86 -1.74 23.05
CA ARG A 281 7.58 -2.91 23.89
C ARG A 281 7.80 -4.18 23.07
N GLN A 282 8.59 -5.11 23.59
CA GLN A 282 8.90 -6.36 22.90
C GLN A 282 7.78 -7.37 23.09
N TRP A 283 7.29 -7.91 21.98
CA TRP A 283 6.40 -9.07 21.94
C TRP A 283 7.23 -10.34 21.73
N ARG A 284 6.75 -11.46 22.28
CA ARG A 284 7.36 -12.78 22.09
C ARG A 284 6.25 -13.77 21.77
N ALA A 285 6.40 -14.51 20.67
CA ALA A 285 5.46 -15.54 20.28
C ALA A 285 5.35 -16.63 21.36
N ALA A 286 4.15 -16.81 21.92
CA ALA A 286 3.89 -17.76 22.99
C ALA A 286 3.26 -19.05 22.47
N THR A 287 2.29 -18.93 21.56
CA THR A 287 1.56 -20.07 20.97
C THR A 287 2.21 -20.52 19.66
N GLU A 288 1.84 -21.71 19.15
CA GLU A 288 2.31 -22.12 17.82
C GLU A 288 1.78 -21.19 16.73
N GLN A 289 0.54 -20.72 16.90
CA GLN A 289 -0.08 -19.76 16.01
C GLN A 289 0.70 -18.44 15.95
N ASP A 290 1.12 -17.93 17.11
CA ASP A 290 2.00 -16.75 17.20
C ASP A 290 3.30 -16.97 16.40
N ARG A 291 3.94 -18.13 16.55
CA ARG A 291 5.22 -18.45 15.86
C ARG A 291 5.04 -18.57 14.36
N VAL A 292 3.93 -19.13 13.89
CA VAL A 292 3.61 -19.23 12.46
C VAL A 292 3.46 -17.83 11.86
N LEU A 293 2.70 -16.95 12.51
CA LEU A 293 2.50 -15.57 12.06
C LEU A 293 3.81 -14.78 12.08
N GLU A 294 4.62 -14.95 13.12
CA GLU A 294 5.93 -14.30 13.22
C GLU A 294 6.89 -14.73 12.11
N ARG A 295 7.04 -16.06 11.87
CA ARG A 295 7.90 -16.57 10.79
C ARG A 295 7.51 -15.99 9.43
N ARG A 296 6.22 -15.90 9.15
CA ARG A 296 5.69 -15.33 7.89
C ARG A 296 5.93 -13.83 7.78
N ALA A 297 5.73 -13.08 8.87
CA ALA A 297 6.03 -11.66 8.90
C ALA A 297 7.52 -11.43 8.60
N LEU A 298 8.41 -12.23 9.19
CA LEU A 298 9.85 -12.18 8.96
C LEU A 298 10.23 -12.59 7.53
N GLU A 299 9.56 -13.59 6.95
CA GLU A 299 9.73 -13.99 5.55
C GLU A 299 9.36 -12.85 4.59
N LEU A 300 8.19 -12.22 4.78
CA LEU A 300 7.77 -11.06 3.99
C LEU A 300 8.75 -9.89 4.11
N VAL A 301 9.29 -9.66 5.31
CA VAL A 301 10.36 -8.66 5.54
C VAL A 301 11.65 -9.05 4.81
N GLY A 302 12.00 -10.33 4.80
CA GLY A 302 13.15 -10.86 4.06
C GLY A 302 13.01 -10.66 2.55
N LEU A 303 11.86 -11.03 1.97
CA LEU A 303 11.54 -10.82 0.55
C LEU A 303 11.57 -9.33 0.18
N ARG A 304 11.02 -8.47 1.06
CA ARG A 304 11.11 -7.01 0.91
C ARG A 304 12.55 -6.53 0.89
N ASN A 305 13.38 -6.96 1.84
CA ASN A 305 14.76 -6.49 1.94
C ASN A 305 15.59 -6.90 0.71
N LYS A 306 15.34 -8.09 0.14
CA LYS A 306 15.92 -8.50 -1.14
C LYS A 306 15.51 -7.53 -2.27
N ALA A 307 14.22 -7.22 -2.39
CA ALA A 307 13.70 -6.28 -3.39
C ALA A 307 14.25 -4.84 -3.24
N ALA A 308 14.60 -4.43 -2.01
CA ALA A 308 15.19 -3.13 -1.71
C ALA A 308 16.70 -3.08 -2.01
N HIS A 309 17.47 -4.15 -1.69
CA HIS A 309 18.91 -4.21 -2.01
C HIS A 309 19.17 -4.22 -3.52
N GLU A 310 18.34 -4.92 -4.29
CA GLU A 310 18.41 -4.90 -5.75
C GLU A 310 18.12 -3.52 -6.36
N TRP A 311 17.43 -2.65 -5.62
CA TRP A 311 17.19 -1.24 -5.94
C TRP A 311 18.42 -0.38 -5.63
N ALA A 312 18.89 -0.41 -4.38
CA ALA A 312 19.94 0.48 -3.89
C ALA A 312 21.28 0.24 -4.62
N GLY A 313 21.64 -1.01 -4.91
CA GLY A 313 22.87 -1.35 -5.61
C GLY A 313 22.95 -0.88 -7.06
N ARG A 314 21.85 -0.37 -7.65
CA ARG A 314 21.79 0.10 -9.05
C ARG A 314 21.47 1.58 -9.19
N THR A 315 21.34 2.31 -8.08
CA THR A 315 21.18 3.78 -8.10
C THR A 315 22.55 4.49 -7.95
N GLN A 316 23.62 3.73 -7.72
CA GLN A 316 25.01 4.21 -7.55
C GLN A 316 25.94 3.84 -8.72
N ALA A 317 25.42 3.28 -9.82
CA ALA A 317 26.18 2.95 -11.04
C ALA A 317 25.51 3.62 -12.24
#